data_AF-A0A4Q9PML9-F1
#
_entry.id   AF-A0A4Q9PML9-F1
#
_cell.length_a   1.000
_cell.length_b   1.000
_cell.length_c   1.000
_cell.angle_alpha   90.00
_cell.angle_beta   90.00
_cell.angle_gamma   90.00
#
_symmetry.space_group_name_H-M   'P 1'
#
loop_
_entity.id
_entity.type
_entity.pdbx_description
1 polymer ?
#
loop_
_entity_poly.entity_id
_entity_poly.type
_entity_poly.pdbx_seq_one_letter_code
_entity_poly.pdbx_strand_id
1 'polypeptide(L)'
;MAIHSAQDNQVPPQSPPQSSRISGLGICALPAELMLIVFQAVAPPELDPLFGVDVYRINLKRWLPLRLVCCQWRELVDTHCRDFWRAIDITGNPEWIRLCLAKSEGAGLELLYGRKDPTAVSLNSREGILALRSELKLSVVLPLEDTARVQCIRVSGATAVLQLDKLQPLFDKTLRCLETLDIRMNVLEAQHGVVLTEFLDIDGKRLPALRSLSLKGVYIPWKSEFLRDLRDLYIT
;
A
#
# COMPACT_ATOMS: atom_id res chain seq x y z
N MET A 1 29.55 24.39 -83.63
CA MET A 1 28.24 23.82 -83.25
C MET A 1 28.50 22.61 -82.37
N ALA A 2 28.17 22.71 -81.08
CA ALA A 2 27.63 21.70 -80.15
C ALA A 2 27.88 20.20 -80.49
N ILE A 3 28.28 19.28 -79.59
CA ILE A 3 27.69 18.83 -78.31
C ILE A 3 28.60 17.72 -77.72
N HIS A 4 28.79 17.72 -76.38
CA HIS A 4 28.82 16.61 -75.38
C HIS A 4 29.12 15.14 -75.78
N SER A 5 29.62 14.23 -74.95
CA SER A 5 30.10 14.22 -73.54
C SER A 5 30.72 12.84 -73.23
N ALA A 6 31.70 12.88 -72.33
CA ALA A 6 32.00 11.99 -71.19
C ALA A 6 32.04 10.44 -71.34
N GLN A 7 33.26 9.92 -71.14
CA GLN A 7 33.59 8.53 -70.78
C GLN A 7 33.04 8.10 -69.42
N ASP A 8 32.47 6.90 -69.39
CA ASP A 8 32.22 6.08 -68.19
C ASP A 8 33.54 5.72 -67.50
N ASN A 9 33.73 6.19 -66.27
CA ASN A 9 34.71 5.65 -65.32
C ASN A 9 33.93 5.01 -64.16
N GLN A 10 33.81 3.69 -64.17
CA GLN A 10 33.27 2.91 -63.06
C GLN A 10 34.21 2.96 -61.86
N VAL A 11 33.75 3.57 -60.77
CA VAL A 11 34.35 3.50 -59.43
C VAL A 11 33.75 2.28 -58.71
N PRO A 12 34.55 1.38 -58.11
CA PRO A 12 34.00 0.24 -57.36
C PRO A 12 33.30 0.73 -56.08
N PRO A 13 32.23 0.05 -55.63
CA PRO A 13 31.48 0.48 -54.46
C PRO A 13 32.35 0.33 -53.21
N GLN A 14 32.78 1.46 -52.64
CA GLN A 14 33.36 1.49 -51.31
C GLN A 14 32.29 1.03 -50.32
N SER A 15 32.55 -0.10 -49.68
CA SER A 15 31.77 -0.59 -48.55
C SER A 15 31.75 0.50 -47.47
N PRO A 16 30.59 0.87 -46.91
CA PRO A 16 30.58 1.83 -45.82
C PRO A 16 31.38 1.24 -44.65
N PRO A 17 32.16 2.07 -43.92
CA PRO A 17 32.84 1.60 -42.72
C PRO A 17 31.79 0.97 -41.82
N GLN A 18 32.00 -0.30 -41.46
CA GLN A 18 31.24 -0.98 -40.43
C GLN A 18 31.46 -0.19 -39.15
N SER A 19 30.61 0.80 -38.93
CA SER A 19 30.41 1.42 -37.64
C SER A 19 30.07 0.28 -36.71
N SER A 20 31.07 -0.13 -35.93
CA SER A 20 30.89 -0.91 -34.73
C SER A 20 29.88 -0.14 -33.91
N ARG A 21 28.60 -0.48 -34.09
CA ARG A 21 27.55 -0.11 -33.16
C ARG A 21 28.00 -0.77 -31.86
N ILE A 22 28.66 0.01 -31.02
CA ILE A 22 28.51 -0.14 -29.59
C ILE A 22 27.02 0.11 -29.41
N SER A 23 26.22 -0.94 -29.57
CA SER A 23 24.85 -0.99 -29.09
C SER A 23 25.01 -0.69 -27.61
N GLY A 24 24.84 0.58 -27.24
CA GLY A 24 25.05 1.03 -25.88
C GLY A 24 24.31 0.07 -24.99
N LEU A 25 25.03 -0.59 -24.08
CA LEU A 25 24.46 -1.50 -23.09
C LEU A 25 23.39 -0.68 -22.36
N GLY A 26 22.15 -0.85 -22.79
CA GLY A 26 21.03 -0.11 -22.24
C GLY A 26 20.86 -0.49 -20.78
N ILE A 27 20.08 0.30 -20.04
CA ILE A 27 19.76 0.02 -18.63
C ILE A 27 19.26 -1.43 -18.40
N CYS A 28 18.66 -2.06 -19.41
CA CYS A 28 18.20 -3.45 -19.36
C CYS A 28 19.32 -4.52 -19.29
N ALA A 29 20.57 -4.16 -19.61
CA ALA A 29 21.72 -5.05 -19.51
C ALA A 29 22.43 -4.98 -18.14
N LEU A 30 21.93 -4.14 -17.23
CA LEU A 30 22.46 -4.08 -15.86
C LEU A 30 22.11 -5.36 -15.09
N PRO A 31 23.02 -5.86 -14.24
CA PRO A 31 22.73 -6.89 -13.26
C PRO A 31 21.54 -6.52 -12.36
N ALA A 32 20.83 -7.54 -11.88
CA ALA A 32 19.67 -7.39 -11.01
C ALA A 32 19.96 -6.52 -9.79
N GLU A 33 21.15 -6.67 -9.20
CA GLU A 33 21.60 -5.96 -8.01
C GLU A 33 21.70 -4.45 -8.26
N LEU A 34 22.26 -4.05 -9.40
CA LEU A 34 22.36 -2.63 -9.76
C LEU A 34 21.00 -2.04 -10.10
N MET A 35 20.13 -2.82 -10.76
CA MET A 35 18.76 -2.43 -11.03
C MET A 35 17.95 -2.17 -9.75
N LEU A 36 18.13 -3.01 -8.73
CA LEU A 36 17.46 -2.83 -7.43
C LEU A 36 17.94 -1.56 -6.72
N ILE A 37 19.23 -1.24 -6.80
CA ILE A 37 19.76 0.03 -6.27
C ILE A 37 19.12 1.22 -6.99
N VAL A 38 18.97 1.16 -8.32
CA VAL A 38 18.28 2.20 -9.09
C VAL A 38 16.82 2.33 -8.65
N PHE A 39 16.10 1.21 -8.45
CA PHE A 39 14.71 1.25 -7.96
C PHE A 39 14.60 1.86 -6.56
N GLN A 40 15.58 1.64 -5.69
CA GLN A 40 15.64 2.27 -4.38
C GLN A 40 15.93 3.76 -4.47
N ALA A 41 16.79 4.19 -5.39
CA ALA A 41 17.16 5.60 -5.57
C ALA A 41 16.04 6.44 -6.22
N VAL A 42 15.33 5.88 -7.21
CA VAL A 42 14.22 6.55 -7.91
C VAL A 42 12.99 6.70 -7.04
N ALA A 43 12.90 5.90 -5.97
CA ALA A 43 11.81 5.96 -5.04
C ALA A 43 12.34 5.85 -3.61
N PRO A 44 12.88 6.93 -3.03
CA PRO A 44 13.38 6.90 -1.66
C PRO A 44 12.23 6.55 -0.69
N PRO A 45 12.53 5.92 0.46
CA PRO A 45 11.54 5.84 1.53
C PRO A 45 11.19 7.27 1.95
N GLU A 46 9.98 7.72 1.67
CA GLU A 46 9.44 8.94 2.31
C GLU A 46 9.31 8.62 3.80
N LEU A 47 10.35 8.99 4.54
CA LEU A 47 10.36 9.03 5.99
C LEU A 47 9.46 10.18 6.42
N ASP A 48 8.18 9.91 6.60
CA ASP A 48 7.39 10.70 7.55
C ASP A 48 6.83 9.78 8.65
N PRO A 49 7.58 9.60 9.75
CA PRO A 49 7.11 8.86 10.92
C PRO A 49 6.01 9.60 11.69
N LEU A 50 5.84 10.91 11.46
CA LEU A 50 5.00 11.78 12.29
C LEU A 50 3.65 12.07 11.65
N PHE A 51 3.58 12.07 10.32
CA PHE A 51 2.32 12.16 9.58
C PHE A 51 2.15 10.89 8.78
N GLY A 52 1.43 9.91 9.33
CA GLY A 52 1.15 8.64 8.64
C GLY A 52 0.46 8.83 7.29
N VAL A 53 1.30 9.05 6.28
CA VAL A 53 0.99 8.93 4.88
C VAL A 53 0.68 7.46 4.63
N ASP A 54 -0.31 7.23 3.78
CA ASP A 54 -0.77 5.93 3.33
C ASP A 54 0.40 5.17 2.66
N VAL A 55 1.15 4.42 3.46
CA VAL A 55 2.36 3.65 3.08
C VAL A 55 2.07 2.76 1.87
N TYR A 56 0.84 2.25 1.76
CA TYR A 56 0.39 1.48 0.61
C TYR A 56 0.27 2.31 -0.65
N ARG A 57 -0.32 3.52 -0.58
CA ARG A 57 -0.34 4.42 -1.75
C ARG A 57 1.05 4.83 -2.18
N ILE A 58 1.95 5.08 -1.23
CA ILE A 58 3.36 5.38 -1.55
C ILE A 58 3.98 4.17 -2.25
N ASN A 59 3.85 2.97 -1.68
CA ASN A 59 4.40 1.74 -2.25
C ASN A 59 3.81 1.42 -3.63
N LEU A 60 2.49 1.54 -3.82
CA LEU A 60 1.88 1.34 -5.13
C LEU A 60 2.38 2.36 -6.16
N LYS A 61 2.39 3.66 -5.82
CA LYS A 61 2.88 4.70 -6.73
C LYS A 61 4.36 4.52 -7.07
N ARG A 62 5.14 3.97 -6.15
CA ARG A 62 6.56 3.69 -6.31
C ARG A 62 6.80 2.50 -7.23
N TRP A 63 6.21 1.35 -6.91
CA TRP A 63 6.59 0.07 -7.51
C TRP A 63 5.75 -0.29 -8.73
N LEU A 64 4.49 0.17 -8.81
CA LEU A 64 3.61 -0.18 -9.92
C LEU A 64 4.14 0.36 -11.27
N PRO A 65 4.63 1.61 -11.39
CA PRO A 65 5.22 2.08 -12.64
C PRO A 65 6.43 1.25 -13.09
N LEU A 66 7.29 0.83 -12.14
CA LEU A 66 8.46 0.01 -12.44
C LEU A 66 8.06 -1.35 -13.04
N ARG A 67 6.97 -1.96 -12.57
CA ARG A 67 6.40 -3.21 -13.10
C ARG A 67 5.78 -3.07 -14.50
N LEU A 68 5.54 -1.84 -14.95
CA LEU A 68 4.95 -1.54 -16.25
C LEU A 68 5.99 -1.19 -17.32
N VAL A 69 7.28 -1.02 -16.96
CA VAL A 69 8.35 -0.67 -17.90
C VAL A 69 8.63 -1.81 -18.88
N CYS A 70 8.98 -3.00 -18.37
CA CYS A 70 9.21 -4.20 -19.19
C CYS A 70 9.05 -5.48 -18.35
N CYS A 71 9.07 -6.65 -19.00
CA CYS A 71 8.97 -7.95 -18.34
C CYS A 71 10.07 -8.18 -17.30
N GLN A 72 11.31 -7.84 -17.62
CA GLN A 72 12.47 -8.01 -16.74
C GLN A 72 12.32 -7.20 -15.45
N TRP A 73 11.87 -5.94 -15.54
CA TRP A 73 11.67 -5.08 -14.37
C TRP A 73 10.52 -5.60 -13.50
N ARG A 74 9.46 -6.10 -14.12
CA ARG A 74 8.36 -6.74 -13.41
C ARG A 74 8.84 -7.95 -12.62
N GLU A 75 9.61 -8.84 -13.24
CA GLU A 75 10.17 -10.02 -12.56
C GLU A 75 11.09 -9.64 -11.39
N LEU A 76 11.92 -8.61 -11.57
CA LEU A 76 12.78 -8.11 -10.51
C LEU A 76 11.98 -7.57 -9.32
N VAL A 77 10.95 -6.75 -9.56
CA VAL A 77 10.08 -6.24 -8.50
C VAL A 77 9.34 -7.39 -7.82
N ASP A 78 8.78 -8.30 -8.62
CA ASP A 78 7.98 -9.42 -8.11
C ASP A 78 8.81 -10.37 -7.24
N THR A 79 10.11 -10.54 -7.54
CA THR A 79 11.01 -11.48 -6.85
C THR A 79 11.72 -10.85 -5.65
N HIS A 80 12.19 -9.62 -5.78
CA HIS A 80 13.08 -9.01 -4.78
C HIS A 80 12.39 -7.99 -3.88
N CYS A 81 11.25 -7.43 -4.29
CA CYS A 81 10.58 -6.37 -3.53
C CYS A 81 9.41 -6.93 -2.71
N ARG A 82 9.69 -7.73 -1.67
CA ARG A 82 8.64 -8.34 -0.83
C ARG A 82 7.77 -7.30 -0.13
N ASP A 83 8.35 -6.17 0.27
CA ASP A 83 7.60 -5.10 0.95
C ASP A 83 6.49 -4.49 0.09
N PHE A 84 6.60 -4.60 -1.24
CA PHE A 84 5.52 -4.22 -2.15
C PHE A 84 4.27 -5.08 -1.96
N TRP A 85 4.43 -6.37 -1.67
CA TRP A 85 3.33 -7.34 -1.58
C TRP A 85 2.72 -7.46 -0.19
N ARG A 86 3.41 -6.95 0.84
CA ARG A 86 2.98 -7.04 2.24
C ARG A 86 1.87 -6.05 2.60
N ALA A 87 1.82 -4.91 1.90
CA ALA A 87 0.79 -3.89 2.09
C ALA A 87 -0.45 -4.21 1.24
N ILE A 88 -1.58 -4.48 1.89
CA ILE A 88 -2.80 -4.96 1.26
C ILE A 88 -3.97 -4.04 1.60
N ASP A 89 -4.52 -3.39 0.58
CA ASP A 89 -5.82 -2.71 0.70
C ASP A 89 -6.96 -3.73 0.61
N ILE A 90 -7.60 -3.98 1.75
CA ILE A 90 -8.66 -4.99 1.89
C ILE A 90 -10.01 -4.52 1.32
N THR A 91 -10.10 -3.25 0.88
CA THR A 91 -11.26 -2.69 0.19
C THR A 91 -11.13 -2.74 -1.33
N GLY A 92 -9.94 -3.12 -1.81
CA GLY A 92 -9.59 -3.17 -3.22
C GLY A 92 -10.08 -4.41 -3.97
N ASN A 93 -9.44 -4.66 -5.11
CA ASN A 93 -9.80 -5.78 -5.99
C ASN A 93 -9.42 -7.13 -5.32
N PRO A 94 -10.36 -8.10 -5.20
CA PRO A 94 -10.10 -9.40 -4.57
C PRO A 94 -8.98 -10.20 -5.25
N GLU A 95 -8.83 -10.11 -6.57
CA GLU A 95 -7.75 -10.80 -7.29
C GLU A 95 -6.39 -10.17 -7.00
N TRP A 96 -6.35 -8.85 -6.80
CA TRP A 96 -5.12 -8.16 -6.37
C TRP A 96 -4.73 -8.58 -4.94
N ILE A 97 -5.71 -8.70 -4.04
CA ILE A 97 -5.48 -9.16 -2.67
C ILE A 97 -4.91 -10.59 -2.67
N ARG A 98 -5.50 -11.50 -3.44
CA ARG A 98 -4.99 -12.87 -3.60
C ARG A 98 -3.55 -12.89 -4.13
N LEU A 99 -3.24 -12.04 -5.11
CA LEU A 99 -1.89 -11.92 -5.64
C LEU A 99 -0.90 -11.44 -4.56
N CYS A 100 -1.24 -10.43 -3.77
CA CYS A 100 -0.41 -9.95 -2.67
C CYS A 100 -0.18 -11.03 -1.60
N LEU A 101 -1.22 -11.78 -1.23
CA LEU A 101 -1.12 -12.88 -0.26
C LEU A 101 -0.19 -13.99 -0.76
N ALA A 102 -0.31 -14.37 -2.04
CA ALA A 102 0.54 -15.37 -2.66
C ALA A 102 2.01 -14.92 -2.75
N LYS A 103 2.25 -13.66 -3.13
CA LYS A 103 3.61 -13.12 -3.35
C LYS A 103 4.32 -12.67 -2.08
N SER A 104 3.60 -12.47 -0.98
CA SER A 104 4.20 -12.05 0.30
C SER A 104 4.83 -13.21 1.08
N GLU A 105 4.68 -14.47 0.64
CA GLU A 105 5.38 -15.69 1.13
C GLU A 105 5.86 -15.64 2.59
N GLY A 106 4.93 -15.74 3.53
CA GLY A 106 5.24 -15.83 4.97
C GLY A 106 5.70 -14.52 5.63
N ALA A 107 5.91 -13.44 4.88
CA ALA A 107 6.18 -12.13 5.44
C ALA A 107 4.96 -11.58 6.18
N GLY A 108 5.21 -10.71 7.15
CA GLY A 108 4.16 -10.09 7.94
C GLY A 108 3.34 -9.10 7.13
N LEU A 109 2.02 -9.11 7.31
CA LEU A 109 1.08 -8.36 6.49
C LEU A 109 0.73 -7.02 7.13
N GLU A 110 0.62 -6.00 6.29
CA GLU A 110 0.07 -4.70 6.64
C GLU A 110 -1.28 -4.55 5.93
N LEU A 111 -2.37 -4.58 6.71
CA LEU A 111 -3.71 -4.44 6.18
C LEU A 111 -4.12 -2.97 6.24
N LEU A 112 -4.62 -2.46 5.12
CA LEU A 112 -5.12 -1.10 5.04
C LEU A 112 -6.60 -1.13 4.74
N TYR A 113 -7.35 -0.52 5.63
CA TYR A 113 -8.78 -0.36 5.53
C TYR A 113 -9.10 1.12 5.36
N GLY A 114 -9.26 1.55 4.12
CA GLY A 114 -9.55 2.94 3.85
C GLY A 114 -10.25 3.12 2.52
N ARG A 115 -11.20 4.04 2.46
CA ARG A 115 -11.78 4.49 1.20
C ARG A 115 -11.37 5.93 0.96
N LYS A 116 -11.29 6.32 -0.31
CA LYS A 116 -11.37 7.73 -0.66
C LYS A 116 -12.79 8.18 -0.32
N ASP A 117 -12.96 8.86 0.81
CA ASP A 117 -14.25 9.40 1.21
C ASP A 117 -14.78 10.29 0.07
N PRO A 118 -16.03 10.12 -0.37
CA PRO A 118 -16.63 11.06 -1.29
C PRO A 118 -16.58 12.44 -0.62
N THR A 119 -15.97 13.40 -1.30
CA THR A 119 -15.82 14.77 -0.84
C THR A 119 -17.14 15.31 -0.30
N ALA A 120 -17.09 15.80 0.95
CA ALA A 120 -18.07 16.70 1.55
C ALA A 120 -19.41 16.11 2.06
N VAL A 121 -19.38 15.02 2.83
CA VAL A 121 -20.45 14.83 3.81
C VAL A 121 -19.97 15.40 5.15
N SER A 122 -20.48 16.59 5.48
CA SER A 122 -20.26 17.19 6.79
C SER A 122 -20.89 16.28 7.84
N LEU A 123 -20.05 15.61 8.63
CA LEU A 123 -20.43 14.72 9.74
C LEU A 123 -20.66 15.52 11.02
N ASN A 124 -21.42 16.60 10.92
CA ASN A 124 -21.72 17.53 12.02
C ASN A 124 -22.99 17.14 12.81
N SER A 125 -23.61 15.99 12.53
CA SER A 125 -24.64 15.42 13.39
C SER A 125 -24.51 13.90 13.55
N ARG A 126 -24.92 13.40 14.72
CA ARG A 126 -25.01 11.96 15.03
C ARG A 126 -25.94 11.22 14.07
N GLU A 127 -26.99 11.87 13.58
CA GLU A 127 -27.90 11.29 12.57
C GLU A 127 -27.20 11.12 11.21
N GLY A 128 -26.34 12.07 10.81
CA GLY A 128 -25.51 11.96 9.61
C GLY A 128 -24.53 10.78 9.67
N ILE A 129 -23.97 10.51 10.87
CA ILE A 129 -23.10 9.36 11.11
C ILE A 129 -23.86 8.03 10.90
N LEU A 130 -25.06 7.92 11.48
CA LEU A 130 -25.89 6.72 11.36
C LEU A 130 -26.39 6.51 9.92
N ALA A 131 -26.79 7.58 9.23
CA ALA A 131 -27.18 7.53 7.83
C ALA A 131 -26.02 7.03 6.95
N LEU A 132 -24.81 7.60 7.11
CA LEU A 132 -23.63 7.16 6.37
C LEU A 132 -23.26 5.70 6.65
N ARG A 133 -23.38 5.25 7.90
CA ARG A 133 -23.15 3.84 8.25
C ARG A 133 -24.06 2.89 7.45
N SER A 134 -25.31 3.29 7.21
CA SER A 134 -26.31 2.48 6.51
C SER A 134 -26.22 2.53 4.98
N GLU A 135 -25.78 3.66 4.41
CA GLU A 135 -25.72 3.85 2.95
C GLU A 135 -24.44 3.29 2.31
N LEU A 136 -23.35 3.18 3.09
CA LEU A 136 -22.05 2.85 2.54
C LEU A 136 -21.87 1.33 2.39
N LYS A 137 -21.73 0.86 1.15
CA LYS A 137 -21.38 -0.53 0.85
C LYS A 137 -19.88 -0.67 0.58
N LEU A 138 -19.04 -0.62 1.63
CA LEU A 138 -17.68 -1.16 1.50
C LEU A 138 -17.75 -2.69 1.47
N SER A 139 -17.35 -3.28 0.36
CA SER A 139 -16.93 -4.68 0.33
C SER A 139 -15.55 -4.77 0.98
N VAL A 140 -15.38 -5.71 1.90
CA VAL A 140 -14.10 -5.99 2.55
C VAL A 140 -13.74 -7.44 2.29
N VAL A 141 -12.50 -7.68 1.89
CA VAL A 141 -11.96 -9.03 1.69
C VAL A 141 -10.90 -9.26 2.76
N LEU A 142 -11.24 -10.08 3.74
CA LEU A 142 -10.38 -10.35 4.89
C LEU A 142 -9.52 -11.60 4.65
N PRO A 143 -8.20 -11.53 4.90
CA PRO A 143 -7.32 -12.69 4.81
C PRO A 143 -7.43 -13.54 6.09
N LEU A 144 -8.56 -14.22 6.27
CA LEU A 144 -8.86 -14.97 7.50
C LEU A 144 -7.96 -16.20 7.69
N GLU A 145 -7.28 -16.68 6.65
CA GLU A 145 -6.33 -17.80 6.74
C GLU A 145 -4.93 -17.33 7.16
N ASP A 146 -4.59 -16.07 6.88
CA ASP A 146 -3.27 -15.48 7.16
C ASP A 146 -3.25 -14.57 8.39
N THR A 147 -4.22 -14.69 9.30
CA THR A 147 -4.33 -13.80 10.47
C THR A 147 -3.12 -13.86 11.39
N ALA A 148 -2.39 -14.98 11.41
CA ALA A 148 -1.14 -15.14 12.16
C ALA A 148 0.01 -14.29 11.60
N ARG A 149 -0.10 -13.78 10.37
CA ARG A 149 0.92 -12.96 9.72
C ARG A 149 0.61 -11.47 9.82
N VAL A 150 -0.60 -11.08 10.21
CA VAL A 150 -1.00 -9.67 10.28
C VAL A 150 -0.22 -8.97 11.38
N GLN A 151 0.60 -7.99 10.99
CA GLN A 151 1.48 -7.21 11.88
C GLN A 151 0.98 -5.79 12.11
N CYS A 152 0.34 -5.20 11.10
CA CYS A 152 -0.15 -3.84 11.15
C CYS A 152 -1.55 -3.78 10.54
N ILE A 153 -2.46 -3.08 11.23
CA ILE A 153 -3.76 -2.71 10.68
C ILE A 153 -3.84 -1.20 10.71
N ARG A 154 -4.00 -0.58 9.54
CA ARG A 154 -4.24 0.85 9.41
C ARG A 154 -5.65 1.09 8.88
N VAL A 155 -6.40 1.92 9.58
CA VAL A 155 -7.74 2.33 9.21
C VAL A 155 -7.73 3.83 8.98
N SER A 156 -8.19 4.28 7.81
CA SER A 156 -8.17 5.70 7.46
C SER A 156 -9.45 6.15 6.75
N GLY A 157 -9.98 7.29 7.17
CA GLY A 157 -11.18 7.92 6.60
C GLY A 157 -12.43 7.62 7.43
N ALA A 158 -13.38 8.57 7.49
CA ALA A 158 -14.58 8.40 8.32
C ALA A 158 -15.41 7.20 7.89
N THR A 159 -15.54 6.97 6.58
CA THR A 159 -16.32 5.84 6.10
C THR A 159 -15.78 4.50 6.64
N ALA A 160 -14.45 4.33 6.63
CA ALA A 160 -13.81 3.11 7.11
C ALA A 160 -13.96 2.98 8.63
N VAL A 161 -13.78 4.07 9.37
CA VAL A 161 -13.96 4.08 10.84
C VAL A 161 -15.41 3.72 11.22
N LEU A 162 -16.41 4.25 10.52
CA LEU A 162 -17.82 3.96 10.79
C LEU A 162 -18.26 2.54 10.41
N GLN A 163 -17.45 1.82 9.64
CA GLN A 163 -17.69 0.44 9.22
C GLN A 163 -16.63 -0.53 9.77
N LEU A 164 -15.99 -0.16 10.87
CA LEU A 164 -15.04 -1.02 11.59
C LEU A 164 -15.64 -2.38 11.96
N ASP A 165 -16.97 -2.48 12.15
CA ASP A 165 -17.67 -3.75 12.39
C ASP A 165 -17.42 -4.79 11.29
N LYS A 166 -17.09 -4.37 10.06
CA LYS A 166 -16.70 -5.29 8.97
C LYS A 166 -15.36 -5.98 9.20
N LEU A 167 -14.52 -5.43 10.06
CA LEU A 167 -13.27 -6.07 10.49
C LEU A 167 -13.49 -7.04 11.65
N GLN A 168 -14.67 -7.08 12.27
CA GLN A 168 -14.95 -7.95 13.41
C GLN A 168 -14.55 -9.42 13.19
N PRO A 169 -14.79 -10.06 12.01
CA PRO A 169 -14.36 -11.44 11.79
C PRO A 169 -12.84 -11.65 11.87
N LEU A 170 -12.05 -10.59 11.65
CA LEU A 170 -10.60 -10.60 11.82
C LEU A 170 -10.22 -10.54 13.31
N PHE A 171 -10.92 -9.72 14.10
CA PHE A 171 -10.72 -9.55 15.55
C PHE A 171 -11.38 -10.64 16.41
N ASP A 172 -12.27 -11.45 15.84
CA ASP A 172 -12.76 -12.68 16.45
C ASP A 172 -11.66 -13.76 16.53
N LYS A 173 -10.64 -13.65 15.68
CA LYS A 173 -9.45 -14.49 15.72
C LYS A 173 -8.34 -13.87 16.57
N THR A 174 -7.46 -14.71 17.10
CA THR A 174 -6.25 -14.23 17.79
C THR A 174 -5.22 -13.72 16.78
N LEU A 175 -4.94 -12.42 16.80
CA LEU A 175 -3.92 -11.78 15.98
C LEU A 175 -2.59 -11.79 16.74
N ARG A 176 -1.88 -12.92 16.63
CA ARG A 176 -0.67 -13.20 17.42
C ARG A 176 0.51 -12.30 17.11
N CYS A 177 0.55 -11.72 15.91
CA CYS A 177 1.67 -10.91 15.44
C CYS A 177 1.28 -9.43 15.27
N LEU A 178 0.05 -9.03 15.62
CA LEU A 178 -0.38 -7.64 15.44
C LEU A 178 0.35 -6.76 16.46
N GLU A 179 1.26 -5.94 15.97
CA GLU A 179 2.07 -5.03 16.78
C GLU A 179 1.52 -3.61 16.77
N THR A 180 0.94 -3.20 15.64
CA THR A 180 0.50 -1.82 15.41
C THR A 180 -0.96 -1.76 14.95
N LEU A 181 -1.76 -0.95 15.65
CA LEU A 181 -3.11 -0.56 15.24
C LEU A 181 -3.17 0.96 15.10
N ASP A 182 -3.45 1.45 13.89
CA ASP A 182 -3.52 2.88 13.58
C ASP A 182 -4.89 3.20 13.00
N ILE A 183 -5.71 3.97 13.71
CA ILE A 183 -7.08 4.30 13.31
C ILE A 183 -7.21 5.81 13.25
N ARG A 184 -7.49 6.33 12.06
CA ARG A 184 -7.55 7.77 11.80
C ARG A 184 -8.83 8.17 11.10
N MET A 185 -9.63 8.93 11.83
CA MET A 185 -10.77 9.67 11.33
C MET A 185 -10.33 11.11 11.04
N ASN A 186 -10.74 11.69 9.91
CA ASN A 186 -10.36 13.07 9.58
C ASN A 186 -11.12 14.07 10.47
N VAL A 187 -10.43 15.14 10.88
CA VAL A 187 -10.86 16.06 11.97
C VAL A 187 -12.14 16.83 11.64
N LEU A 188 -12.48 17.03 10.36
CA LEU A 188 -13.74 17.66 9.96
C LEU A 188 -14.98 16.78 10.30
N GLU A 189 -14.75 15.50 10.59
CA GLU A 189 -15.78 14.49 10.77
C GLU A 189 -15.88 13.98 12.22
N ALA A 190 -14.89 14.32 13.06
CA ALA A 190 -14.65 13.73 14.38
C ALA A 190 -15.33 14.44 15.56
N GLN A 191 -16.33 15.30 15.32
CA GLN A 191 -17.00 16.06 16.41
C GLN A 191 -17.83 15.17 17.36
N HIS A 192 -18.02 13.90 17.03
CA HIS A 192 -18.89 12.99 17.77
C HIS A 192 -18.07 11.81 18.30
N GLY A 193 -18.18 11.54 19.60
CA GLY A 193 -17.42 10.53 20.34
C GLY A 193 -17.60 9.10 19.84
N VAL A 194 -16.95 8.75 18.73
CA VAL A 194 -16.82 7.38 18.22
C VAL A 194 -15.93 6.60 19.18
N VAL A 195 -16.49 5.61 19.88
CA VAL A 195 -15.73 4.75 20.80
C VAL A 195 -15.36 3.46 20.08
N LEU A 196 -14.07 3.17 19.96
CA LEU A 196 -13.55 2.00 19.24
C LEU A 196 -14.19 0.67 19.66
N THR A 197 -14.39 0.49 20.97
CA THR A 197 -14.96 -0.74 21.54
C THR A 197 -16.45 -0.93 21.23
N GLU A 198 -17.14 0.08 20.70
CA GLU A 198 -18.52 -0.06 20.21
C GLU A 198 -18.57 -0.72 18.82
N PHE A 199 -17.45 -0.70 18.08
CA PHE A 199 -17.35 -1.23 16.73
C PHE A 199 -16.52 -2.51 16.65
N LEU A 200 -15.55 -2.65 17.56
CA LEU A 200 -14.64 -3.79 17.61
C LEU A 200 -14.52 -4.33 19.02
N ASP A 201 -14.76 -5.63 19.16
CA ASP A 201 -14.46 -6.35 20.41
C ASP A 201 -12.95 -6.57 20.53
N ILE A 202 -12.28 -5.61 21.18
CA ILE A 202 -10.83 -5.63 21.40
C ILE A 202 -10.53 -6.15 22.80
N ASP A 203 -10.16 -7.43 22.89
CA ASP A 203 -9.65 -8.07 24.10
C ASP A 203 -8.12 -8.19 24.03
N GLY A 204 -7.41 -7.84 25.11
CA GLY A 204 -5.97 -7.99 25.22
C GLY A 204 -5.50 -9.43 25.00
N LYS A 205 -6.34 -10.43 25.32
CA LYS A 205 -6.03 -11.84 25.03
C LYS A 205 -5.99 -12.16 23.54
N ARG A 206 -6.74 -11.43 22.71
CA ARG A 206 -6.78 -11.63 21.26
C ARG A 206 -5.65 -10.90 20.54
N LEU A 207 -5.11 -9.84 21.15
CA LEU A 207 -4.03 -9.02 20.60
C LEU A 207 -2.76 -9.04 21.50
N PRO A 208 -2.16 -10.22 21.77
CA PRO A 208 -1.09 -10.35 22.76
C PRO A 208 0.21 -9.61 22.39
N ALA A 209 0.43 -9.36 21.10
CA ALA A 209 1.61 -8.69 20.58
C ALA A 209 1.41 -7.18 20.37
N LEU A 210 0.24 -6.61 20.67
CA LEU A 210 -0.02 -5.21 20.40
C LEU A 210 0.87 -4.33 21.27
N ARG A 211 1.62 -3.41 20.64
CA ARG A 211 2.55 -2.49 21.31
C ARG A 211 2.29 -1.03 20.97
N SER A 212 1.79 -0.74 19.76
CA SER A 212 1.56 0.62 19.30
C SER A 212 0.11 0.83 18.93
N LEU A 213 -0.51 1.84 19.53
CA LEU A 213 -1.88 2.28 19.23
C LEU A 213 -1.90 3.76 18.87
N SER A 214 -2.35 4.06 17.67
CA SER A 214 -2.55 5.42 17.18
C SER A 214 -4.03 5.63 16.88
N LEU A 215 -4.63 6.64 17.53
CA LEU A 215 -6.03 7.00 17.39
C LEU A 215 -6.14 8.48 17.05
N LYS A 216 -6.90 8.79 16.01
CA LYS A 216 -7.25 10.16 15.66
C LYS A 216 -8.74 10.28 15.43
N GLY A 217 -9.41 11.11 16.22
CA GLY A 217 -10.88 11.26 16.18
C GLY A 217 -11.68 10.02 16.62
N VAL A 218 -11.02 9.06 17.29
CA VAL A 218 -11.63 7.86 17.87
C VAL A 218 -11.17 7.71 19.30
N TYR A 219 -12.08 7.33 20.18
CA TYR A 219 -11.85 7.20 21.62
C TYR A 219 -11.79 5.73 22.03
N ILE A 220 -11.05 5.46 23.10
CA ILE A 220 -11.04 4.16 23.78
C ILE A 220 -11.40 4.35 25.25
N PRO A 221 -12.11 3.39 25.86
CA PRO A 221 -12.29 3.41 27.31
C PRO A 221 -10.93 3.20 28.00
N TRP A 222 -10.54 4.10 28.90
CA TRP A 222 -9.29 4.01 29.67
C TRP A 222 -9.19 2.75 30.56
N LYS A 223 -10.30 2.02 30.75
CA LYS A 223 -10.36 0.77 31.52
C LYS A 223 -9.99 -0.47 30.70
N SER A 224 -9.68 -0.31 29.42
CA SER A 224 -9.45 -1.46 28.53
C SER A 224 -8.17 -2.22 28.90
N GLU A 225 -8.24 -3.55 28.98
CA GLU A 225 -7.11 -4.38 29.46
C GLU A 225 -5.91 -4.33 28.52
N PHE A 226 -6.14 -4.22 27.20
CA PHE A 226 -5.07 -4.17 26.18
C PHE A 226 -4.17 -2.93 26.30
N LEU A 227 -4.61 -1.87 27.01
CA LEU A 227 -3.80 -0.67 27.22
C LEU A 227 -2.57 -0.95 28.08
N ARG A 228 -2.60 -1.99 28.92
CA ARG A 228 -1.51 -2.30 29.85
C ARG A 228 -0.22 -2.74 29.16
N ASP A 229 -0.35 -3.36 27.99
CA ASP A 229 0.77 -3.93 27.24
C ASP A 229 1.29 -3.01 26.11
N LEU A 230 0.72 -1.81 25.99
CA LEU A 230 1.14 -0.81 25.01
C LEU A 230 2.45 -0.13 25.43
N ARG A 231 3.31 0.09 24.45
CA ARG A 231 4.53 0.90 24.55
C ARG A 231 4.29 2.32 24.05
N ASP A 232 3.54 2.43 22.97
CA ASP A 232 3.27 3.67 22.27
C ASP A 232 1.76 3.91 22.19
N LEU A 233 1.32 5.05 22.70
CA LEU A 233 -0.06 5.49 22.63
C LEU A 233 -0.11 6.91 22.09
N TYR A 234 -0.74 7.09 20.94
CA TYR A 234 -0.95 8.39 20.30
C TYR A 234 -2.46 8.63 20.18
N ILE A 235 -2.96 9.71 20.76
CA ILE A 235 -4.38 10.09 20.71
C ILE A 235 -4.45 11.55 20.31
N THR A 236 -5.22 11.85 19.25
CA THR A 236 -5.46 13.20 18.72
C THR A 236 -6.90 13.47 18.35
#